data_AF-A0AAA9TRE7-F1
#
_entry.id   AF-A0AAA9TRE7-F1
#
_cell.length_a   1.000
_cell.length_b   1.000
_cell.length_c   1.000
_cell.angle_alpha   90.00
_cell.angle_beta   90.00
_cell.angle_gamma   90.00
#
_symmetry.space_group_name_H-M   'P 1'
#
loop_
_entity.id
_entity.type
_entity.pdbx_description
1 polymer ?
#
loop_
_entity_poly.entity_id
_entity_poly.type
_entity_poly.pdbx_seq_one_letter_code
_entity_poly.pdbx_strand_id
1 'polypeptide(L)'
;MAESEELKSLLMKVKKESKKVGLKLNIQKTKIMASSPITSWQIDGETLSDFIFGGSKVTADGDCSHEIKRHLLLGRKVITNLDSIFKSRNIALLTKVHLVKAMVFPVVMYGCESWTVKKAERRSIDAFEL
;
A
#
# COMPACT_ATOMS: atom_id res chain seq x y z
N MET A 1 -1.20 20.72 17.86
CA MET A 1 0.11 21.18 18.36
C MET A 1 0.64 20.29 19.50
N ALA A 2 -0.18 19.94 20.51
CA ALA A 2 0.23 19.02 21.59
C ALA A 2 0.57 17.59 21.11
N GLU A 3 -0.24 17.03 20.20
CA GLU A 3 -0.05 15.67 19.65
C GLU A 3 1.30 15.49 18.93
N SER A 4 1.89 16.57 18.41
CA SER A 4 3.21 16.55 17.79
C SER A 4 4.33 16.24 18.77
N GLU A 5 4.37 16.99 19.87
CA GLU A 5 5.48 16.92 20.82
C GLU A 5 5.45 15.60 21.61
N GLU A 6 4.26 15.07 21.87
CA GLU A 6 4.10 13.75 22.46
C GLU A 6 4.67 12.65 21.57
N LEU A 7 4.38 12.65 20.27
CA LEU A 7 4.90 11.66 19.32
C LEU A 7 6.43 11.70 19.21
N LYS A 8 7.05 12.90 19.19
CA LYS A 8 8.51 13.03 19.25
C LYS A 8 9.08 12.42 20.51
N SER A 9 8.44 12.68 21.66
CA SER A 9 8.89 12.14 22.94
C SER A 9 8.83 10.61 22.98
N LEU A 10 7.77 10.03 22.41
CA LEU A 10 7.58 8.58 22.29
C LEU A 10 8.64 7.96 21.39
N LEU A 11 8.90 8.56 20.23
CA LEU A 11 9.94 8.08 19.31
C LEU A 11 11.32 8.07 19.97
N MET A 12 11.66 9.12 20.73
CA MET A 12 12.94 9.20 21.44
C MET A 12 13.04 8.16 22.57
N LYS A 13 11.93 7.89 23.28
CA LYS A 13 11.87 6.80 24.27
C LYS A 13 12.08 5.44 23.60
N VAL A 14 11.38 5.15 22.50
CA VAL A 14 11.57 3.89 21.74
C VAL A 14 13.01 3.76 21.25
N LYS A 15 13.61 4.82 20.69
CA LYS A 15 15.02 4.84 20.27
C LYS A 15 15.97 4.50 21.42
N LYS A 16 15.70 5.02 22.63
CA LYS A 16 16.51 4.76 23.83
C LYS A 16 16.37 3.33 24.32
N GLU A 17 15.15 2.82 24.43
CA GLU A 17 14.89 1.46 24.93
C GLU A 17 15.34 0.38 23.93
N SER A 18 15.10 0.58 22.62
CA SER A 18 15.59 -0.32 21.57
C SER A 18 17.12 -0.48 21.61
N LYS A 19 17.87 0.59 21.87
CA LYS A 19 19.34 0.52 22.00
C LYS A 19 19.80 -0.39 23.14
N LYS A 20 19.05 -0.47 24.25
CA LYS A 20 19.41 -1.33 25.39
C LYS A 20 19.36 -2.82 25.04
N VAL A 21 18.51 -3.19 24.09
CA VAL A 21 18.38 -4.56 23.55
C VAL A 21 19.15 -4.76 22.24
N GLY A 22 20.04 -3.83 21.89
CA GLY A 22 20.88 -3.93 20.68
C GLY A 22 20.18 -3.59 19.35
N LEU A 23 18.96 -3.04 19.38
CA LEU A 23 18.22 -2.64 18.20
C LEU A 23 18.42 -1.15 17.87
N LYS A 24 18.42 -0.82 16.57
CA LYS A 24 18.52 0.56 16.05
C LYS A 24 17.34 0.90 15.16
N LEU A 25 16.75 2.07 15.35
CA LEU A 25 15.74 2.60 14.44
C LEU A 25 16.34 2.94 13.08
N ASN A 26 15.71 2.45 12.02
CA ASN A 26 16.02 2.84 10.65
C ASN A 26 15.20 4.08 10.31
N ILE A 27 15.84 5.24 10.32
CA ILE A 27 15.20 6.56 10.12
C ILE A 27 14.59 6.66 8.72
N GLN A 28 15.29 6.15 7.70
CA GLN A 28 14.79 6.17 6.31
C GLN A 28 13.47 5.41 6.15
N LYS A 29 13.31 4.29 6.89
CA LYS A 29 12.08 3.49 6.90
C LYS A 29 11.02 4.00 7.88
N THR A 30 11.38 4.86 8.82
CA THR A 30 10.46 5.37 9.85
C THR A 30 9.80 6.64 9.32
N LYS A 31 8.49 6.58 9.06
CA LYS A 31 7.70 7.73 8.59
C LYS A 31 6.68 8.14 9.64
N ILE A 32 6.38 9.44 9.70
CA ILE A 32 5.34 10.01 10.57
C ILE A 32 4.16 10.40 9.69
N MET A 33 2.97 10.05 10.15
CA MET A 33 1.72 10.47 9.53
C MET A 33 1.01 11.45 10.46
N ALA A 34 0.42 12.49 9.87
CA ALA A 34 -0.49 13.37 10.58
C ALA A 34 -1.74 13.58 9.74
N SER A 35 -2.86 13.76 10.42
CA SER A 35 -4.17 14.09 9.85
C SER A 35 -4.32 15.57 9.48
N SER A 36 -3.30 16.40 9.75
CA SER A 36 -3.28 17.84 9.50
C SER A 36 -1.96 18.24 8.82
N PRO A 37 -1.91 19.37 8.08
CA PRO A 37 -0.69 19.84 7.45
C PRO A 37 0.44 19.93 8.47
N ILE A 38 1.45 19.10 8.27
CA ILE A 38 2.63 19.08 9.12
C ILE A 38 3.49 20.28 8.71
N THR A 39 3.55 21.31 9.54
CA THR A 39 4.56 22.36 9.41
C THR A 39 5.94 21.72 9.67
N SER A 40 6.65 21.42 8.58
CA SER A 40 8.07 21.01 8.52
C SER A 40 8.58 20.22 9.73
N TRP A 41 8.30 18.92 9.76
CA TRP A 41 8.94 18.01 10.70
C TRP A 41 10.17 17.36 10.10
N GLN A 42 11.28 17.38 10.84
CA GLN A 42 12.50 16.67 10.49
C GLN A 42 12.98 15.84 11.67
N ILE A 43 13.32 14.58 11.40
CA ILE A 43 14.08 13.74 12.32
C ILE A 43 15.42 13.51 11.63
N ASP A 44 16.50 13.98 12.25
CA ASP A 44 17.85 13.92 11.70
C ASP A 44 17.95 14.49 10.26
N GLY A 45 17.13 15.50 9.91
CA GLY A 45 17.16 16.21 8.63
C GLY A 45 16.25 15.67 7.52
N GLU A 46 15.58 14.52 7.72
CA GLU A 46 14.69 13.94 6.70
C GLU A 46 13.25 14.45 6.83
N THR A 47 12.69 14.92 5.70
CA THR A 47 11.27 15.28 5.58
C THR A 47 10.47 14.02 5.28
N LEU A 48 9.41 13.77 6.04
CA LEU A 48 8.65 12.53 6.02
C LEU A 48 7.35 12.72 5.22
N SER A 49 7.20 11.95 4.14
CA SER A 49 6.05 11.94 3.23
C SER A 49 5.38 10.55 3.19
N ASP A 50 4.40 10.36 2.30
CA ASP A 50 3.67 9.10 2.01
C ASP A 50 4.48 7.82 2.33
N PHE A 51 3.84 6.85 2.98
CA PHE A 51 4.53 5.61 3.35
C PHE A 51 3.72 4.36 3.03
N ILE A 52 4.44 3.26 2.81
CA ILE A 52 3.84 1.95 2.58
C ILE A 52 3.78 1.22 3.92
N PHE A 53 2.58 0.95 4.41
CA PHE A 53 2.33 0.15 5.60
C PHE A 53 1.71 -1.19 5.21
N GLY A 54 2.34 -2.31 5.56
CA GLY A 54 1.77 -3.64 5.29
C GLY A 54 1.50 -3.93 3.80
N GLY A 55 2.12 -3.19 2.88
CA GLY A 55 1.87 -3.28 1.43
C GLY A 55 0.94 -2.20 0.87
N SER A 56 0.12 -1.57 1.73
CA SER A 56 -0.80 -0.49 1.43
C SER A 56 -0.11 0.87 1.46
N LYS A 57 -0.45 1.75 0.50
CA LYS A 57 0.13 3.09 0.41
C LYS A 57 -0.81 4.04 1.12
N VAL A 58 -0.41 4.49 2.30
CA VAL A 58 -1.21 5.46 3.06
C VAL A 58 -0.70 6.87 2.77
N THR A 59 -1.57 7.69 2.21
CA THR A 59 -1.28 9.08 1.84
C THR A 59 -1.79 10.04 2.93
N ALA A 60 -1.20 11.23 3.00
CA ALA A 60 -1.55 12.22 4.03
C ALA A 60 -3.00 12.75 3.91
N ASP A 61 -3.57 12.73 2.71
CA ASP A 61 -4.96 13.10 2.42
C ASP A 61 -5.96 11.95 2.62
N GLY A 62 -5.46 10.75 2.96
CA GLY A 62 -6.29 9.54 3.12
C GLY A 62 -6.87 9.00 1.81
N ASP A 63 -6.40 9.46 0.65
CA ASP A 63 -6.94 9.03 -0.65
C ASP A 63 -6.38 7.67 -1.12
N CYS A 64 -7.23 6.65 -1.08
CA CYS A 64 -6.88 5.30 -1.55
C CYS A 64 -6.76 5.18 -3.08
N SER A 65 -7.12 6.21 -3.85
CA SER A 65 -7.15 6.15 -5.33
C SER A 65 -5.80 5.73 -5.94
N HIS A 66 -4.70 6.23 -5.37
CA HIS A 66 -3.35 5.87 -5.81
C HIS A 66 -3.00 4.42 -5.54
N GLU A 67 -3.44 3.87 -4.41
CA GLU A 67 -3.22 2.47 -4.05
C GLU A 67 -4.06 1.54 -4.92
N ILE A 68 -5.35 1.82 -5.07
CA ILE A 68 -6.26 1.05 -5.94
C ILE A 68 -5.68 0.97 -7.35
N LYS A 69 -5.26 2.11 -7.91
CA LYS A 69 -4.63 2.17 -9.23
C LYS A 69 -3.35 1.33 -9.30
N ARG A 70 -2.50 1.35 -8.27
CA ARG A 70 -1.29 0.53 -8.19
C ARG A 70 -1.61 -0.97 -8.21
N HIS A 71 -2.60 -1.41 -7.44
CA HIS A 71 -3.01 -2.82 -7.38
C HIS A 71 -3.61 -3.30 -8.71
N LEU A 72 -4.44 -2.47 -9.37
CA LEU A 72 -4.95 -2.77 -10.71
C LEU A 72 -3.81 -2.93 -11.74
N LEU A 73 -2.78 -2.08 -11.68
CA LEU A 73 -1.60 -2.21 -12.55
C LEU A 73 -0.81 -3.50 -12.27
N LEU A 74 -0.67 -3.89 -11.00
CA LEU A 74 -0.03 -5.15 -10.61
C LEU A 74 -0.83 -6.36 -11.12
N GLY A 75 -2.16 -6.33 -11.00
CA GLY A 75 -3.04 -7.35 -11.57
C GLY A 75 -2.88 -7.48 -13.09
N ARG A 76 -2.85 -6.35 -13.81
CA ARG A 76 -2.58 -6.34 -15.26
C ARG A 76 -1.24 -6.98 -15.60
N LYS A 77 -0.20 -6.70 -14.80
CA LYS A 77 1.13 -7.29 -15.00
C LYS A 77 1.10 -8.82 -14.87
N VAL A 78 0.33 -9.36 -13.91
CA VAL A 78 0.15 -10.82 -13.78
C VAL A 78 -0.53 -11.39 -15.02
N ILE A 79 -1.59 -10.73 -15.53
CA ILE A 79 -2.27 -11.15 -16.76
C ILE A 79 -1.29 -11.18 -17.94
N THR A 80 -0.48 -10.13 -18.11
CA THR A 80 0.51 -10.08 -19.21
C THR A 80 1.60 -11.13 -19.07
N ASN A 81 1.99 -11.50 -17.84
CA ASN A 81 2.95 -12.57 -17.61
C ASN A 81 2.38 -13.95 -17.98
N LEU A 82 1.05 -14.11 -17.92
CA LEU A 82 0.33 -15.34 -18.25
C LEU A 82 -0.31 -15.29 -19.65
N ASP A 83 0.09 -14.33 -20.49
CA ASP A 83 -0.53 -14.07 -21.80
C ASP A 83 -0.53 -15.29 -22.72
N SER A 84 0.55 -16.08 -22.72
CA SER A 84 0.64 -17.32 -23.51
C SER A 84 -0.39 -18.38 -23.08
N ILE A 85 -0.69 -18.48 -21.78
CA ILE A 85 -1.69 -19.38 -21.22
C ILE A 85 -3.09 -18.89 -21.61
N PHE A 86 -3.36 -17.59 -21.46
CA PHE A 86 -4.66 -17.03 -21.80
C PHE A 86 -4.97 -17.06 -23.30
N LYS A 87 -3.94 -16.94 -24.16
CA LYS A 87 -4.07 -17.06 -25.63
C LYS A 87 -4.11 -18.50 -26.14
N SER A 88 -3.65 -19.48 -25.37
CA SER A 88 -3.62 -20.89 -25.78
C SER A 88 -5.03 -21.45 -26.00
N ARG A 89 -5.29 -22.04 -27.18
CA ARG A 89 -6.57 -22.73 -27.47
C ARG A 89 -6.68 -24.10 -26.81
N ASN A 90 -5.56 -24.68 -26.40
CA ASN A 90 -5.49 -26.02 -25.79
C ASN A 90 -5.89 -26.03 -24.32
N ILE A 91 -6.10 -24.85 -23.72
CA ILE A 91 -6.45 -24.70 -22.30
C ILE A 91 -7.92 -24.32 -22.21
N ALA A 92 -8.69 -25.12 -21.47
CA ALA A 92 -10.12 -24.91 -21.25
C ALA A 92 -10.38 -23.53 -20.61
N LEU A 93 -11.47 -22.90 -21.02
CA LEU A 93 -11.88 -21.59 -20.50
C LEU A 93 -12.07 -21.62 -18.98
N LEU A 94 -12.66 -22.68 -18.44
CA LEU A 94 -12.85 -22.86 -17.00
C LEU A 94 -11.53 -22.82 -16.23
N THR A 95 -10.48 -23.45 -16.75
CA THR A 95 -9.15 -23.41 -16.14
C THR A 95 -8.55 -22.00 -16.17
N LYS A 96 -8.73 -21.26 -17.27
CA LYS A 96 -8.30 -19.86 -17.36
C LYS A 96 -9.01 -18.97 -16.35
N VAL A 97 -10.32 -19.15 -16.18
CA VAL A 97 -11.11 -18.44 -15.16
C VAL A 97 -10.60 -18.77 -13.75
N HIS A 98 -10.30 -20.04 -13.46
CA HIS A 98 -9.71 -20.42 -12.18
C HIS A 98 -8.34 -19.78 -11.95
N LEU A 99 -7.48 -19.69 -12.98
CA LEU A 99 -6.19 -19.03 -12.89
C LEU A 99 -6.32 -17.53 -12.58
N VAL A 100 -7.27 -16.83 -13.22
CA VAL A 100 -7.55 -15.43 -12.90
C VAL A 100 -7.96 -15.28 -11.43
N LYS A 101 -8.92 -16.10 -10.97
CA LYS A 101 -9.38 -16.05 -9.57
C LYS A 101 -8.29 -16.40 -8.55
N ALA A 102 -7.40 -17.33 -8.89
CA ALA A 102 -6.37 -17.81 -7.97
C ALA A 102 -5.10 -16.94 -7.96
N MET A 103 -4.76 -16.29 -9.08
CA MET A 103 -3.47 -15.59 -9.23
C MET A 103 -3.60 -14.08 -9.44
N VAL A 104 -4.70 -13.62 -10.03
CA VAL A 104 -4.89 -12.20 -10.37
C VAL A 104 -5.71 -11.49 -9.30
N PHE A 105 -6.85 -12.06 -8.90
CA PHE A 105 -7.74 -11.43 -7.91
C PHE A 105 -7.06 -11.19 -6.56
N PRO A 106 -6.26 -12.11 -5.99
CA PRO A 106 -5.58 -11.85 -4.74
C PRO A 106 -4.59 -10.68 -4.82
N VAL A 107 -3.96 -10.45 -5.98
CA VAL A 107 -3.03 -9.33 -6.18
C VAL A 107 -3.79 -8.00 -6.22
N VAL A 108 -4.95 -7.98 -6.87
CA VAL A 108 -5.78 -6.77 -6.99
C VAL A 108 -6.49 -6.45 -5.68
N MET A 109 -6.98 -7.45 -4.95
CA MET A 109 -7.80 -7.25 -3.76
C MET A 109 -7.00 -7.17 -2.45
N TYR A 110 -5.68 -7.36 -2.50
CA TYR A 110 -4.87 -7.28 -1.28
C TYR A 110 -4.95 -5.88 -0.65
N GLY A 111 -5.32 -5.81 0.62
CA GLY A 111 -5.46 -4.56 1.37
C GLY A 111 -6.78 -3.82 1.12
N CYS A 112 -7.72 -4.40 0.36
CA CYS A 112 -8.98 -3.74 0.01
C CYS A 112 -9.88 -3.44 1.22
N GLU A 113 -9.69 -4.14 2.34
CA GLU A 113 -10.36 -3.89 3.61
C GLU A 113 -10.05 -2.51 4.19
N SER A 114 -8.93 -1.90 3.79
CA SER A 114 -8.50 -0.58 4.23
C SER A 114 -8.92 0.54 3.26
N TRP A 115 -9.52 0.19 2.11
CA TRP A 115 -9.79 1.16 1.06
C TRP A 115 -11.10 1.91 1.28
N THR A 116 -11.03 3.24 1.22
CA THR A 116 -12.21 4.08 1.04
C THR A 116 -12.52 4.18 -0.46
N VAL A 117 -13.37 3.28 -0.95
CA VAL A 117 -13.72 3.18 -2.38
C VAL A 117 -14.79 4.20 -2.76
N LYS A 118 -14.48 5.14 -3.65
CA LYS A 118 -15.48 6.04 -4.24
C LYS A 118 -16.04 5.43 -5.53
N LYS A 119 -17.07 6.07 -6.08
CA LYS A 119 -17.83 5.54 -7.22
C LYS A 119 -16.98 5.36 -8.49
N ALA A 120 -15.97 6.20 -8.69
CA ALA A 120 -15.09 6.13 -9.87
C ALA A 120 -14.10 4.96 -9.78
N GLU A 121 -13.58 4.71 -8.57
CA GLU A 121 -12.66 3.62 -8.27
C GLU A 121 -13.40 2.30 -8.32
N ARG A 122 -14.64 2.23 -7.80
CA ARG A 122 -15.47 1.04 -7.91
C ARG A 122 -15.68 0.63 -9.37
N ARG A 123 -16.05 1.58 -10.25
CA ARG A 123 -16.17 1.33 -11.70
C ARG A 123 -14.88 0.81 -12.31
N SER A 124 -13.73 1.29 -11.84
CA SER A 124 -12.42 0.86 -12.34
C SER A 124 -12.05 -0.56 -11.89
N ILE A 125 -12.46 -0.94 -10.67
CA ILE A 125 -12.30 -2.29 -10.14
C ILE A 125 -13.24 -3.26 -10.86
N ASP A 126 -14.52 -2.90 -11.00
CA ASP A 126 -15.50 -3.75 -11.70
C ASP A 126 -15.09 -4.00 -13.16
N ALA A 127 -14.58 -2.97 -13.86
CA ALA A 127 -14.06 -3.10 -15.23
C ALA A 127 -12.75 -3.92 -15.33
N PHE A 128 -12.10 -4.22 -14.20
CA PHE A 128 -10.96 -5.13 -14.17
C PHE A 128 -11.40 -6.57 -13.91
N GLU A 129 -12.46 -6.77 -13.11
CA GLU A 129 -12.95 -8.10 -12.79
C GLU A 129 -13.57 -8.81 -14.01
N LEU A 130 -14.11 -8.07 -14.99
CA LEU A 130 -14.69 -8.57 -16.25
C LEU A 130 -14.73 -7.51 -17.37
#